data_AF-A0A934WY58-F1
#
_entry.id   AF-A0A934WY58-F1
#
_cell.length_a   1.000
_cell.length_b   1.000
_cell.length_c   1.000
_cell.angle_alpha   90.00
_cell.angle_beta   90.00
_cell.angle_gamma   90.00
#
_symmetry.space_group_name_H-M   'P 1'
#
loop_
_entity.id
_entity.type
_entity.pdbx_description
1 polymer ?
#
loop_
_entity_poly.entity_id
_entity_poly.type
_entity_poly.pdbx_seq_one_letter_code
_entity_poly.pdbx_strand_id
1 'polypeptide(L)'
;MRSEGFQFRLKNAAEQSIKTLSEGMIGAYDLEMKLLVNKTKKMFIVSDNPAVKYNQFLEKRNHPGGHLGIFTKGLQLFIPLSPSLMLVYFDKWAYKYGNKKEKIILIKNEVDIDQLNYLQFMNCYKIIFTKQLNQFYLNQLALKAKKKRSIDFTELKEVKRFIDDEGLEHIQYIGQGINNGFNMALSFIRQPQPAKDHVLDDFVVQLRDERMRNYGRH
;
A
#
# COMPACT_ATOMS: atom_id res chain seq x y z
N MET A 1 -19.55 -3.38 -37.63
CA MET A 1 -18.38 -4.19 -37.23
C MET A 1 -18.30 -4.20 -35.71
N ARG A 2 -18.51 -5.37 -35.07
CA ARG A 2 -18.27 -5.55 -33.64
C ARG A 2 -16.77 -5.60 -33.41
N SER A 3 -16.24 -4.77 -32.52
CA SER A 3 -14.86 -4.92 -32.06
C SER A 3 -14.75 -6.23 -31.28
N GLU A 4 -13.90 -7.14 -31.76
CA GLU A 4 -13.51 -8.34 -31.00
C GLU A 4 -12.74 -7.89 -29.77
N GLY A 5 -13.35 -8.04 -28.60
CA GLY A 5 -12.72 -7.69 -27.33
C GLY A 5 -11.62 -8.70 -27.00
N PHE A 6 -10.37 -8.24 -26.92
CA PHE A 6 -9.27 -9.04 -26.39
C PHE A 6 -9.57 -9.43 -24.93
N GLN A 7 -9.64 -10.72 -24.64
CA GLN A 7 -9.70 -11.25 -23.28
C GLN A 7 -8.32 -11.71 -22.82
N PHE A 8 -7.72 -10.98 -21.87
CA PHE A 8 -6.56 -11.47 -21.14
C PHE A 8 -7.03 -12.50 -20.09
N ARG A 9 -6.57 -13.75 -20.20
CA ARG A 9 -6.81 -14.81 -19.23
C ARG A 9 -5.47 -15.39 -18.75
N LEU A 10 -5.35 -15.61 -17.44
CA LEU A 10 -4.23 -16.36 -16.88
C LEU A 10 -4.46 -17.84 -17.20
N LYS A 11 -3.50 -18.48 -17.89
CA LYS A 11 -3.62 -19.91 -18.30
C LYS A 11 -3.68 -20.85 -17.10
N ASN A 12 -2.96 -20.51 -16.02
CA ASN A 12 -2.94 -21.27 -14.78
C ASN A 12 -2.88 -20.33 -13.58
N ALA A 13 -4.03 -19.73 -13.24
CA ALA A 13 -4.11 -18.67 -12.23
C ALA A 13 -3.59 -19.11 -10.84
N ALA A 14 -3.79 -20.38 -10.47
CA ALA A 14 -3.29 -20.94 -9.22
C ALA A 14 -1.76 -21.02 -9.19
N GLU A 15 -1.15 -21.60 -10.23
CA GLU A 15 0.30 -21.67 -10.38
C GLU A 15 0.95 -20.28 -10.42
N GLN A 16 0.35 -19.34 -11.16
CA GLN A 16 0.84 -17.97 -11.24
C GLN A 16 0.73 -17.24 -9.90
N SER A 17 -0.32 -17.50 -9.13
CA SER A 17 -0.47 -16.98 -7.77
C SER A 17 0.59 -17.56 -6.83
N ILE A 18 0.87 -18.86 -6.91
CA ILE A 18 1.91 -19.52 -6.12
C ILE A 18 3.30 -18.98 -6.48
N LYS A 19 3.60 -18.80 -7.76
CA LYS A 19 4.87 -18.22 -8.22
C LYS A 19 5.03 -16.78 -7.71
N THR A 20 4.00 -15.95 -7.87
CA THR A 20 3.98 -14.57 -7.36
C THR A 20 4.16 -14.53 -5.85
N LEU A 21 3.55 -15.48 -5.13
CA LEU A 21 3.68 -15.60 -3.68
C LEU A 21 5.11 -16.01 -3.30
N SER A 22 5.72 -16.97 -4.00
CA SER A 22 7.10 -17.40 -3.77
C SER A 22 8.10 -16.24 -3.94
N GLU A 23 7.97 -15.50 -5.04
CA GLU A 23 8.80 -14.31 -5.31
C GLU A 23 8.51 -13.18 -4.31
N GLY A 24 7.24 -12.95 -3.98
CA GLY A 24 6.81 -11.92 -3.03
C GLY A 24 7.18 -12.21 -1.58
N MET A 25 7.26 -13.48 -1.17
CA MET A 25 7.67 -13.88 0.18
C MET A 25 9.14 -13.50 0.44
N ILE A 26 10.02 -13.70 -0.54
CA ILE A 26 11.41 -13.23 -0.47
C ILE A 26 11.42 -11.70 -0.30
N GLY A 27 10.57 -11.02 -1.07
CA GLY A 27 10.47 -9.56 -1.07
C GLY A 27 9.80 -8.93 0.15
N ALA A 28 9.10 -9.68 0.99
CA ALA A 28 8.46 -9.16 2.20
C ALA A 28 9.18 -9.59 3.48
N TYR A 29 10.15 -10.52 3.38
CA TYR A 29 10.82 -11.14 4.53
C TYR A 29 11.57 -10.15 5.42
N ASP A 30 12.04 -9.04 4.84
CA ASP A 30 12.79 -7.99 5.54
C ASP A 30 11.89 -7.01 6.32
N LEU A 31 10.58 -7.03 6.06
CA LEU A 31 9.62 -6.17 6.76
C LEU A 31 9.46 -6.61 8.22
N GLU A 32 9.36 -5.62 9.11
CA GLU A 32 9.07 -5.89 10.51
C GLU A 32 7.55 -6.00 10.72
N MET A 33 7.16 -6.94 11.60
CA MET A 33 5.77 -7.22 11.91
C MET A 33 5.41 -6.78 13.34
N LYS A 34 4.25 -6.15 13.50
CA LYS A 34 3.63 -5.86 14.80
C LYS A 34 2.13 -6.11 14.79
N LEU A 35 1.57 -6.36 15.97
CA LEU A 35 0.13 -6.47 16.19
C LEU A 35 -0.41 -5.16 16.76
N LEU A 36 -1.37 -4.56 16.07
CA LEU A 36 -2.13 -3.43 16.57
C LEU A 36 -3.36 -3.94 17.33
N VAL A 37 -3.51 -3.52 18.58
CA VAL A 37 -4.66 -3.86 19.42
C VAL A 37 -5.46 -2.60 19.68
N ASN A 38 -6.66 -2.56 19.14
CA ASN A 38 -7.58 -1.45 19.31
C ASN A 38 -8.23 -1.49 20.70
N LYS A 39 -8.02 -0.43 21.48
CA LYS A 39 -8.60 -0.21 22.82
C LYS A 39 -9.65 0.91 22.83
N THR A 40 -10.13 1.32 21.66
CA THR A 40 -11.16 2.35 21.50
C THR A 40 -12.57 1.75 21.38
N LYS A 41 -13.61 2.60 21.29
CA LYS A 41 -14.98 2.15 21.07
C LYS A 41 -15.29 1.88 19.60
N LYS A 42 -14.55 2.48 18.66
CA LYS A 42 -14.70 2.24 17.23
C LYS A 42 -14.02 0.95 16.84
N MET A 43 -14.66 0.12 16.03
CA MET A 43 -14.08 -1.13 15.54
C MET A 43 -13.35 -0.94 14.22
N PHE A 44 -12.37 -1.81 13.96
CA PHE A 44 -11.84 -1.97 12.61
C PHE A 44 -12.90 -2.53 11.69
N ILE A 45 -12.94 -2.01 10.47
CA ILE A 45 -13.70 -2.57 9.36
C ILE A 45 -12.77 -3.39 8.46
N VAL A 46 -13.37 -4.28 7.67
CA VAL A 46 -12.66 -5.11 6.70
C VAL A 46 -13.30 -4.89 5.34
N SER A 47 -12.52 -4.75 4.28
CA SER A 47 -13.04 -4.72 2.92
C SER A 47 -12.90 -6.07 2.22
N ASP A 48 -13.47 -6.20 1.03
CA ASP A 48 -13.17 -7.29 0.08
C ASP A 48 -11.72 -7.27 -0.45
N ASN A 49 -10.93 -6.25 -0.10
CA ASN A 49 -9.48 -6.19 -0.30
C ASN A 49 -8.76 -5.84 1.03
N PRO A 50 -8.71 -6.80 1.99
CA PRO A 50 -8.36 -6.49 3.37
C PRO A 50 -6.88 -6.14 3.58
N ALA A 51 -5.99 -6.67 2.74
CA ALA A 51 -4.54 -6.49 2.87
C ALA A 51 -4.10 -5.23 2.12
N VAL A 52 -4.18 -4.09 2.79
CA VAL A 52 -4.00 -2.80 2.14
C VAL A 52 -2.57 -2.29 2.26
N LYS A 53 -1.95 -1.97 1.12
CA LYS A 53 -0.62 -1.38 1.04
C LYS A 53 -0.68 0.13 1.13
N TYR A 54 0.30 0.72 1.80
CA TYR A 54 0.48 2.15 1.89
C TYR A 54 1.94 2.54 2.03
N ASN A 55 2.29 3.80 1.75
CA ASN A 55 3.66 4.29 1.82
C ASN A 55 3.72 5.78 2.20
N GLN A 56 3.69 6.07 3.51
CA GLN A 56 3.82 7.43 4.03
C GLN A 56 5.16 8.11 3.66
N PHE A 57 6.21 7.31 3.46
CA PHE A 57 7.56 7.80 3.16
C PHE A 57 7.63 8.41 1.76
N LEU A 58 7.11 7.73 0.75
CA LEU A 58 7.07 8.21 -0.63
C LEU A 58 5.92 9.18 -0.90
N GLU A 59 4.76 9.01 -0.26
CA GLU A 59 3.64 9.96 -0.43
C GLU A 59 4.01 11.37 0.04
N LYS A 60 4.70 11.51 1.19
CA LYS A 60 5.14 12.83 1.70
C LYS A 60 6.16 13.54 0.80
N ARG A 61 6.77 12.81 -0.14
CA ARG A 61 7.71 13.34 -1.13
C ARG A 61 7.04 13.59 -2.49
N ASN A 62 5.72 13.42 -2.58
CA ASN A 62 4.96 13.51 -3.82
C ASN A 62 5.54 12.62 -4.94
N HIS A 63 6.05 11.45 -4.56
CA HIS A 63 6.73 10.56 -5.49
C HIS A 63 5.77 10.05 -6.59
N PRO A 64 6.13 10.15 -7.88
CA PRO A 64 5.16 10.06 -8.99
C PRO A 64 4.59 8.66 -9.25
N GLY A 65 5.18 7.59 -8.71
CA GLY A 65 4.73 6.22 -8.97
C GLY A 65 5.51 5.15 -8.21
N GLY A 66 5.12 3.87 -8.35
CA GLY A 66 5.90 2.73 -7.84
C GLY A 66 5.94 2.59 -6.32
N HIS A 67 5.02 3.26 -5.61
CA HIS A 67 5.06 3.42 -4.16
C HIS A 67 4.58 2.18 -3.36
N LEU A 68 3.80 1.29 -3.96
CA LEU A 68 3.20 0.11 -3.29
C LEU A 68 3.77 -1.24 -3.76
N GLY A 69 4.91 -1.23 -4.44
CA GLY A 69 5.62 -2.47 -4.81
C GLY A 69 6.08 -3.22 -3.56
N ILE A 70 6.10 -4.56 -3.62
CA ILE A 70 6.47 -5.39 -2.44
C ILE A 70 7.91 -5.12 -1.99
N PHE A 71 8.80 -4.78 -2.92
CA PHE A 71 10.20 -4.43 -2.69
C PHE A 71 10.43 -2.93 -2.43
N THR A 72 9.38 -2.11 -2.50
CA THR A 72 9.53 -0.65 -2.44
C THR A 72 9.89 -0.17 -1.04
N LYS A 73 10.83 0.78 -0.96
CA LYS A 73 11.24 1.48 0.26
C LYS A 73 10.08 2.21 0.90
N GLY A 74 9.91 2.05 2.21
CA GLY A 74 8.80 2.65 2.94
C GLY A 74 7.46 1.94 2.77
N LEU A 75 7.42 0.68 2.33
CA LEU A 75 6.18 -0.07 2.28
C LEU A 75 5.59 -0.31 3.69
N GLN A 76 4.27 -0.19 3.79
CA GLN A 76 3.46 -0.61 4.93
C GLN A 76 2.30 -1.48 4.40
N LEU A 77 1.94 -2.52 5.14
CA LEU A 77 0.82 -3.41 4.83
C LEU A 77 -0.05 -3.55 6.07
N PHE A 78 -1.32 -3.16 5.96
CA PHE A 78 -2.30 -3.20 7.05
C PHE A 78 -3.33 -4.29 6.78
N ILE A 79 -3.46 -5.24 7.69
CA ILE A 79 -4.33 -6.42 7.55
C ILE A 79 -5.21 -6.54 8.79
N PRO A 80 -6.48 -6.10 8.73
CA PRO A 80 -7.43 -6.34 9.80
C PRO A 80 -7.62 -7.86 10.01
N LEU A 81 -7.41 -8.33 11.24
CA LEU A 81 -7.65 -9.73 11.62
C LEU A 81 -8.99 -9.91 12.33
N SER A 82 -9.43 -8.87 13.03
CA SER A 82 -10.72 -8.84 13.72
C SER A 82 -11.15 -7.38 13.94
N PRO A 83 -12.37 -7.12 14.45
CA PRO A 83 -12.81 -5.78 14.82
C PRO A 83 -11.90 -5.04 15.82
N SER A 84 -11.02 -5.76 16.53
CA SER A 84 -10.09 -5.20 17.51
C SER A 84 -8.61 -5.45 17.23
N LEU A 85 -8.27 -6.25 16.21
CA LEU A 85 -6.90 -6.66 15.90
C LEU A 85 -6.55 -6.35 14.45
N MET A 86 -5.36 -5.80 14.24
CA MET A 86 -4.81 -5.58 12.91
C MET A 86 -3.33 -5.95 12.90
N LEU A 87 -2.93 -6.77 11.95
CA LEU A 87 -1.53 -7.06 11.68
C LEU A 87 -0.94 -5.96 10.81
N VAL A 88 0.28 -5.52 11.12
CA VAL A 88 1.00 -4.59 10.28
C VAL A 88 2.38 -5.10 9.96
N TYR A 89 2.74 -5.07 8.67
CA TYR A 89 4.11 -5.21 8.19
C TYR A 89 4.59 -3.85 7.72
N PHE A 90 5.84 -3.51 8.02
CA PHE A 90 6.39 -2.21 7.64
C PHE A 90 7.89 -2.26 7.44
N ASP A 91 8.38 -1.37 6.58
CA ASP A 91 9.79 -1.12 6.41
C ASP A 91 10.35 -0.40 7.66
N LYS A 92 11.11 -1.12 8.48
CA LYS A 92 11.72 -0.61 9.73
C LYS A 92 12.78 0.47 9.49
N TRP A 93 13.33 0.56 8.28
CA TRP A 93 14.24 1.64 7.92
C TRP A 93 13.45 2.96 7.82
N ALA A 94 12.27 2.93 7.21
CA ALA A 94 11.42 4.10 7.01
C ALA A 94 10.57 4.48 8.23
N TYR A 95 10.21 3.53 9.09
CA TYR A 95 9.25 3.77 10.18
C TYR A 95 9.66 3.18 11.51
N LYS A 96 9.27 3.87 12.57
CA LYS A 96 9.24 3.36 13.95
C LYS A 96 7.78 3.33 14.43
N TYR A 97 7.34 2.15 14.83
CA TYR A 97 6.04 1.93 15.46
C TYR A 97 6.22 1.80 16.96
N GLY A 98 5.74 2.76 17.75
CA GLY A 98 5.97 2.79 19.20
C GLY A 98 7.45 2.56 19.54
N ASN A 99 7.72 1.65 20.49
CA ASN A 99 9.08 1.28 20.86
C ASN A 99 9.58 0.06 20.07
N LYS A 100 10.90 -0.01 19.80
CA LYS A 100 11.52 -1.08 18.99
C LYS A 100 11.24 -2.50 19.53
N LYS A 101 11.23 -2.68 20.85
CA LYS A 101 11.03 -3.99 21.49
C LYS A 101 9.55 -4.43 21.54
N GLU A 102 8.62 -3.50 21.37
CA GLU A 102 7.19 -3.80 21.46
C GLU A 102 6.72 -4.54 20.22
N LYS A 103 6.17 -5.74 20.40
CA LYS A 103 5.47 -6.48 19.34
C LYS A 103 4.00 -6.10 19.22
N ILE A 104 3.45 -5.48 20.26
CA ILE A 104 2.05 -5.08 20.36
C ILE A 104 1.98 -3.57 20.55
N ILE A 105 1.15 -2.91 19.75
CA ILE A 105 0.85 -1.48 19.87
C ILE A 105 -0.60 -1.31 20.30
N LEU A 106 -0.83 -0.63 21.41
CA LEU A 106 -2.17 -0.34 21.90
C LEU A 106 -2.67 0.97 21.30
N ILE A 107 -3.72 0.92 20.48
CA ILE A 107 -4.34 2.11 19.91
C ILE A 107 -5.44 2.59 20.84
N LYS A 108 -5.28 3.80 21.38
CA LYS A 108 -6.24 4.44 22.28
C LYS A 108 -6.92 5.66 21.65
N ASN A 109 -6.47 6.07 20.47
CA ASN A 109 -7.00 7.24 19.76
C ASN A 109 -7.94 6.80 18.62
N GLU A 110 -9.19 7.24 18.66
CA GLU A 110 -10.19 6.92 17.65
C GLU A 110 -9.87 7.52 16.27
N VAL A 111 -9.10 8.61 16.21
CA VAL A 111 -8.67 9.22 14.94
C VAL A 111 -7.75 8.28 14.15
N ASP A 112 -6.94 7.46 14.83
CA ASP A 112 -6.12 6.46 14.16
C ASP A 112 -6.99 5.35 13.55
N ILE A 113 -8.05 4.94 14.27
CA ILE A 113 -9.02 3.95 13.79
C ILE A 113 -9.77 4.49 12.58
N ASP A 114 -10.18 5.77 12.60
CA ASP A 114 -10.83 6.42 11.48
C ASP A 114 -9.96 6.44 10.22
N GLN A 115 -8.66 6.71 10.36
CA GLN A 115 -7.73 6.68 9.23
C GLN A 115 -7.54 5.26 8.70
N LEU A 116 -7.37 4.26 9.56
CA LEU A 116 -7.22 2.87 9.15
C LEU A 116 -8.50 2.33 8.46
N ASN A 117 -9.67 2.69 8.99
CA ASN A 117 -10.96 2.36 8.35
C ASN A 117 -11.15 3.10 7.03
N TYR A 118 -10.76 4.38 6.97
CA TYR A 118 -10.82 5.14 5.74
C TYR A 118 -9.92 4.52 4.65
N LEU A 119 -8.74 4.01 5.03
CA LEU A 119 -7.85 3.28 4.13
C LEU A 119 -8.51 2.01 3.56
N GLN A 120 -9.26 1.26 4.37
CA GLN A 120 -10.05 0.11 3.90
C GLN A 120 -11.12 0.55 2.89
N PHE A 121 -11.84 1.65 3.13
CA PHE A 121 -12.80 2.19 2.15
C PHE A 121 -12.15 2.64 0.84
N MET A 122 -10.94 3.21 0.90
CA MET A 122 -10.18 3.64 -0.27
C MET A 122 -9.78 2.46 -1.17
N ASN A 123 -9.45 1.32 -0.57
CA ASN A 123 -8.90 0.15 -1.28
C ASN A 123 -9.92 -0.99 -1.48
N CYS A 124 -11.11 -0.85 -0.89
CA CYS A 124 -12.28 -1.70 -1.12
C CYS A 124 -12.63 -1.70 -2.60
N TYR A 125 -13.06 -2.83 -3.16
CA TYR A 125 -13.63 -2.88 -4.50
C TYR A 125 -15.13 -2.57 -4.43
N LYS A 126 -15.89 -3.39 -3.72
CA LYS A 126 -17.36 -3.30 -3.63
C LYS A 126 -17.91 -3.43 -2.21
N ILE A 127 -17.30 -4.25 -1.36
CA ILE A 127 -17.93 -4.67 -0.08
C ILE A 127 -17.09 -4.26 1.13
N ILE A 128 -17.79 -3.80 2.18
CA ILE A 128 -17.25 -3.56 3.52
C ILE A 128 -17.99 -4.46 4.52
N PHE A 129 -17.23 -5.10 5.39
CA PHE A 129 -17.68 -5.91 6.51
C PHE A 129 -17.38 -5.17 7.82
N THR A 130 -18.38 -5.10 8.70
CA THR A 130 -18.23 -4.49 10.02
C THR A 130 -19.06 -5.26 11.04
N LYS A 131 -18.56 -5.34 12.28
CA LYS A 131 -19.33 -5.87 13.41
C LYS A 131 -20.28 -4.81 14.00
N GLN A 132 -19.98 -3.53 13.82
CA GLN A 132 -20.78 -2.43 14.35
C GLN A 132 -21.45 -1.68 13.20
N LEU A 133 -22.78 -1.67 13.20
CA LEU A 133 -23.57 -0.93 12.22
C LEU A 133 -23.77 0.51 12.72
N ASN A 134 -22.95 1.43 12.19
CA ASN A 134 -23.18 2.87 12.32
C ASN A 134 -23.25 3.47 10.91
N GLN A 135 -24.48 3.54 10.38
CA GLN A 135 -24.69 3.92 8.98
C GLN A 135 -24.17 5.33 8.67
N PHE A 136 -24.35 6.28 9.58
CA PHE A 136 -23.85 7.64 9.40
C PHE A 136 -22.33 7.66 9.26
N TYR A 137 -21.62 7.01 10.17
CA TYR A 137 -20.16 6.89 10.13
C TYR A 137 -19.66 6.24 8.83
N LEU A 138 -20.26 5.12 8.45
CA LEU A 138 -19.88 4.39 7.24
C LEU A 138 -20.15 5.21 5.97
N ASN A 139 -21.29 5.90 5.90
CA ASN A 139 -21.63 6.77 4.78
C ASN A 139 -20.63 7.94 4.66
N GLN A 140 -20.24 8.55 5.78
CA GLN A 140 -19.24 9.62 5.77
C GLN A 140 -17.88 9.14 5.24
N LEU A 141 -17.43 7.95 5.66
CA LEU A 141 -16.21 7.34 5.12
C LEU A 141 -16.33 7.01 3.63
N ALA A 142 -17.45 6.44 3.21
CA ALA A 142 -17.70 6.09 1.81
C ALA A 142 -17.71 7.33 0.89
N LEU A 143 -18.38 8.42 1.31
CA LEU A 143 -18.39 9.69 0.58
C LEU A 143 -16.99 10.29 0.47
N LYS A 144 -16.22 10.28 1.56
CA LYS A 144 -14.83 10.73 1.56
C LYS A 144 -13.95 9.88 0.64
N ALA A 145 -14.19 8.57 0.56
CA ALA A 145 -13.43 7.66 -0.28
C ALA A 145 -13.77 7.82 -1.75
N LYS A 146 -15.06 7.96 -2.09
CA LYS A 146 -15.54 8.17 -3.46
C LYS A 146 -14.89 9.39 -4.14
N LYS A 147 -14.63 10.46 -3.38
CA LYS A 147 -13.93 11.66 -3.91
C LYS A 147 -12.49 11.40 -4.34
N LYS A 148 -11.84 10.37 -3.78
CA LYS A 148 -10.42 10.05 -4.03
C LYS A 148 -10.20 8.75 -4.76
N ARG A 149 -11.18 7.86 -4.81
CA ARG A 149 -11.16 6.67 -5.66
C ARG A 149 -11.29 7.14 -7.10
N SER A 150 -10.21 7.06 -7.85
CA SER A 150 -10.30 7.05 -9.31
C SER A 150 -11.26 5.92 -9.69
N ILE A 151 -12.29 6.23 -10.47
CA ILE A 151 -13.27 5.25 -10.96
C ILE A 151 -12.54 4.14 -11.75
N ASP A 152 -11.38 4.48 -12.32
CA ASP A 152 -10.43 3.54 -12.88
C ASP A 152 -9.50 3.00 -11.78
N PHE A 153 -9.72 1.72 -11.42
CA PHE A 153 -8.81 0.95 -10.56
C PHE A 153 -7.41 0.82 -11.14
N THR A 154 -7.25 1.14 -12.44
CA THR A 154 -6.01 1.09 -13.21
C THR A 154 -5.98 2.31 -14.10
N GLU A 155 -5.24 3.34 -13.73
CA GLU A 155 -4.91 4.43 -14.65
C GLU A 155 -3.64 4.01 -15.41
N LEU A 156 -3.78 3.70 -16.69
CA LEU A 156 -2.65 3.53 -17.60
C LEU A 156 -2.09 4.92 -17.89
N LYS A 157 -1.00 5.28 -17.19
CA LYS A 157 -0.21 6.46 -17.58
C LYS A 157 0.88 6.00 -18.53
N GLU A 158 0.60 6.13 -19.81
CA GLU A 158 1.61 6.04 -20.85
C GLU A 158 2.62 7.18 -20.66
N VAL A 159 3.72 6.87 -19.99
CA VAL A 159 4.95 7.66 -20.13
C VAL A 159 5.50 7.27 -21.49
N LYS A 160 5.42 8.17 -22.48
CA LYS A 160 5.95 7.93 -23.83
C LYS A 160 7.38 7.44 -23.72
N ARG A 161 7.67 6.29 -24.34
CA ARG A 161 9.03 5.80 -24.52
C ARG A 161 9.74 6.78 -25.45
N PHE A 162 10.86 7.30 -24.99
CA PHE A 162 11.85 7.89 -25.89
C PHE A 162 13.21 7.30 -25.53
N ILE A 163 14.01 7.12 -26.56
CA ILE A 163 15.43 6.81 -26.48
C ILE A 163 16.08 8.17 -26.64
N ASP A 164 16.87 8.59 -25.66
CA ASP A 164 17.66 9.81 -25.80
C ASP A 164 18.84 9.57 -26.74
N ASP A 165 19.54 10.64 -27.10
CA ASP A 165 20.68 10.57 -28.03
C ASP A 165 21.86 9.72 -27.48
N GLU A 166 21.77 9.26 -26.22
CA GLU A 166 22.75 8.42 -25.52
C GLU A 166 22.35 6.94 -25.41
N GLY A 167 21.14 6.58 -25.87
CA GLY A 167 20.68 5.18 -25.97
C GLY A 167 20.01 4.62 -24.71
N LEU A 168 19.54 5.46 -23.78
CA LEU A 168 18.83 5.02 -22.57
C LEU A 168 17.31 4.87 -22.80
N GLU A 169 16.74 3.73 -22.39
CA GLU A 169 15.30 3.44 -22.50
C GLU A 169 14.50 3.93 -21.28
N HIS A 170 13.40 4.66 -21.53
CA HIS A 170 12.45 5.11 -20.50
C HIS A 170 11.15 4.28 -20.47
N ILE A 171 10.69 3.89 -19.26
CA ILE A 171 9.65 2.86 -19.01
C ILE A 171 8.26 3.44 -18.70
N GLN A 172 7.22 2.76 -19.21
CA GLN A 172 5.78 2.99 -19.03
C GLN A 172 5.27 2.54 -17.63
N TYR A 173 4.41 3.35 -16.97
CA TYR A 173 3.91 3.09 -15.61
C TYR A 173 2.42 2.68 -15.58
N ILE A 174 2.09 1.57 -14.93
CA ILE A 174 0.71 1.18 -14.60
C ILE A 174 0.44 1.59 -13.15
N GLY A 175 -0.40 2.61 -12.95
CA GLY A 175 -0.84 3.04 -11.63
C GLY A 175 -2.10 2.31 -11.21
N GLN A 176 -2.00 1.40 -10.24
CA GLN A 176 -3.17 0.82 -9.59
C GLN A 176 -3.50 1.63 -8.33
N GLY A 177 -4.75 2.12 -8.23
CA GLY A 177 -5.34 2.68 -7.00
C GLY A 177 -4.38 3.53 -6.17
N ILE A 178 -4.01 4.70 -6.68
CA ILE A 178 -3.04 5.55 -6.02
C ILE A 178 -3.68 6.12 -4.74
N ASN A 179 -3.22 5.67 -3.57
CA ASN A 179 -3.61 6.25 -2.27
C ASN A 179 -3.01 7.67 -2.07
N ASN A 180 -2.77 8.44 -3.14
CA ASN A 180 -2.07 9.72 -3.09
C ASN A 180 -2.93 10.80 -2.42
N GLY A 181 -2.25 11.64 -1.66
CA GLY A 181 -2.86 12.74 -0.93
C GLY A 181 -3.78 12.29 0.20
N PHE A 182 -3.77 11.01 0.59
CA PHE A 182 -4.43 10.53 1.80
C PHE A 182 -3.75 11.14 3.04
N ASN A 183 -2.43 11.33 2.99
CA ASN A 183 -1.61 11.97 4.02
C ASN A 183 -1.83 11.36 5.40
N MET A 184 -1.69 10.04 5.50
CA MET A 184 -1.93 9.33 6.75
C MET A 184 -0.97 9.83 7.84
N ALA A 185 -1.52 10.08 9.02
CA ALA A 185 -0.78 10.47 10.20
C ALA A 185 -1.30 9.66 11.40
N LEU A 186 -0.77 8.44 11.57
CA LEU A 186 -1.09 7.61 12.74
C LEU A 186 -0.22 8.02 13.92
N SER A 187 -0.83 8.22 15.08
CA SER A 187 -0.16 8.76 16.28
C SER A 187 1.03 7.90 16.77
N PHE A 188 1.00 6.60 16.48
CA PHE A 188 2.01 5.63 16.89
C PHE A 188 3.11 5.38 15.86
N ILE A 189 3.09 6.09 14.71
CA ILE A 189 4.09 5.97 13.64
C ILE A 189 4.92 7.24 13.56
N ARG A 190 6.24 7.09 13.52
CA ARG A 190 7.16 8.18 13.19
C ARG A 190 8.22 7.74 12.19
N GLN A 191 8.66 8.66 11.34
CA GLN A 191 9.82 8.45 10.48
C GLN A 191 11.10 8.80 11.26
N PRO A 192 12.10 7.91 11.33
CA PRO A 192 13.38 8.22 11.95
C PRO A 192 14.18 9.20 11.09
N GLN A 193 15.13 9.92 11.70
CA GLN A 193 15.92 10.96 11.03
C GLN A 193 16.62 10.47 9.74
N PRO A 194 17.28 9.29 9.71
CA PRO A 194 17.89 8.79 8.48
C PRO A 194 16.90 8.61 7.32
N ALA A 195 15.65 8.25 7.61
CA ALA A 195 14.62 8.16 6.58
C ALA A 195 14.16 9.55 6.14
N LYS A 196 14.04 10.52 7.05
CA LYS A 196 13.65 11.90 6.68
C LYS A 196 14.68 12.55 5.75
N ASP A 197 15.96 12.33 6.03
CA ASP A 197 17.06 12.97 5.28
C ASP A 197 17.46 12.19 4.02
N HIS A 198 16.81 11.05 3.75
CA HIS A 198 17.12 10.23 2.58
C HIS A 198 16.72 10.97 1.30
N VAL A 199 17.71 11.14 0.43
CA VAL A 199 17.56 11.57 -0.96
C VAL A 199 17.14 10.35 -1.78
N LEU A 200 16.11 10.53 -2.61
CA LEU A 200 15.61 9.47 -3.50
C LEU A 200 16.52 9.35 -4.73
N ASP A 201 16.63 8.14 -5.25
CA ASP A 201 17.36 7.87 -6.49
C ASP A 201 16.54 8.36 -7.70
N ASP A 202 17.19 8.50 -8.87
CA ASP A 202 16.51 8.93 -10.11
C ASP A 202 15.51 7.89 -10.66
N PHE A 203 15.50 6.67 -10.10
CA PHE A 203 14.58 5.62 -10.49
C PHE A 203 13.15 5.85 -9.99
N VAL A 204 12.16 5.54 -10.84
CA VAL A 204 10.74 5.57 -10.43
C VAL A 204 10.46 4.59 -9.29
N VAL A 205 11.09 3.42 -9.26
CA VAL A 205 10.95 2.47 -8.16
C VAL A 205 12.14 2.61 -7.22
N GLN A 206 11.85 3.03 -5.99
CA GLN A 206 12.79 3.15 -4.88
C GLN A 206 12.84 1.80 -4.16
N LEU A 207 13.88 0.99 -4.37
CA LEU A 207 13.95 -0.36 -3.82
C LEU A 207 14.47 -0.32 -2.37
N ARG A 208 14.05 -1.28 -1.54
CA ARG A 208 14.67 -1.47 -0.22
C ARG A 208 16.08 -2.02 -0.33
N ASP A 209 16.30 -2.93 -1.29
CA ASP A 209 17.58 -3.53 -1.60
C ASP A 209 17.95 -3.29 -3.07
N GLU A 210 18.89 -2.39 -3.32
CA GLU A 210 19.33 -2.03 -4.67
C GLU A 210 19.99 -3.19 -5.43
N ARG A 211 20.46 -4.23 -4.74
CA ARG A 211 21.03 -5.43 -5.39
C ARG A 211 19.99 -6.14 -6.26
N MET A 212 18.70 -6.01 -5.92
CA MET A 212 17.59 -6.60 -6.67
C MET A 212 17.41 -5.96 -8.05
N ARG A 213 17.94 -4.76 -8.29
CA ARG A 213 17.82 -4.08 -9.59
C ARG A 213 18.51 -4.83 -10.73
N ASN A 214 19.53 -5.62 -10.40
CA ASN A 214 20.31 -6.42 -11.35
C ASN A 214 19.94 -7.92 -11.32
N TYR A 215 19.00 -8.32 -10.47
CA TYR A 215 18.60 -9.72 -10.33
C TYR A 215 17.77 -10.15 -11.55
N GLY A 216 18.31 -11.07 -12.35
CA GLY A 216 17.66 -11.56 -13.57
C GLY A 216 18.09 -10.89 -14.88
N ARG A 217 19.11 -10.01 -14.86
CA ARG A 217 19.82 -9.60 -16.08
C ARG A 217 20.95 -10.61 -16.38
N HIS A 218 20.57 -11.77 -16.89
CA HIS A 218 21.48 -12.76 -17.49
C HIS A 218 20.90 -13.19 -18.84
#